data_AF-A0A257RRV9-F1
#
_entry.id   AF-A0A257RRV9-F1
#
_cell.length_a   1.000
_cell.length_b   1.000
_cell.length_c   1.000
_cell.angle_alpha   90.00
_cell.angle_beta   90.00
_cell.angle_gamma   90.00
#
_symmetry.space_group_name_H-M   'P 1'
#
loop_
_entity.id
_entity.type
_entity.pdbx_description
1 polymer ?
#
loop_
_entity_poly.entity_id
_entity_poly.type
_entity_poly.pdbx_seq_one_letter_code
_entity_poly.pdbx_strand_id
1 'polypeptide(L)'
;MKILVLLCLLVSGCSQAPARIVTRLQLIKPAIPRSLLTCPAMPPVPQVYTQADVARYLVALWQNDALCQENMKNVAAGLNALRQHQG
;
A
#
# COMPACT_ATOMS: atom_id res chain seq x y z
N MET A 1 28.04 9.91 -47.33
CA MET A 1 28.33 8.57 -46.75
C MET A 1 28.20 8.51 -45.23
N LYS A 2 28.67 9.49 -44.43
CA LYS A 2 28.60 9.43 -42.94
C LYS A 2 27.17 9.35 -42.36
N ILE A 3 26.18 9.98 -42.99
CA ILE A 3 24.78 10.00 -42.52
C ILE A 3 24.11 8.62 -42.66
N LEU A 4 24.46 7.86 -43.71
CA LEU A 4 23.88 6.54 -43.96
C LEU A 4 24.29 5.52 -42.88
N VAL A 5 25.53 5.61 -42.41
CA VAL A 5 26.06 4.73 -41.34
C VAL A 5 25.38 5.03 -40.01
N LEU A 6 25.12 6.31 -39.72
CA LEU A 6 24.40 6.71 -38.51
C LEU A 6 22.95 6.17 -38.54
N LEU A 7 22.28 6.25 -39.68
CA LEU A 7 20.91 5.75 -39.82
C LEU A 7 20.81 4.23 -39.59
N CYS A 8 21.77 3.45 -40.09
CA CYS A 8 21.80 2.00 -39.86
C CYS A 8 22.00 1.62 -38.38
N LEU A 9 22.76 2.41 -37.62
CA LEU A 9 22.99 2.18 -36.19
C LEU A 9 21.74 2.48 -35.34
N LEU A 10 20.87 3.41 -35.77
CA LEU A 10 19.61 3.66 -35.07
C LEU A 10 18.58 2.54 -35.29
N VAL A 11 18.62 1.84 -36.43
CA VAL A 11 17.64 0.80 -36.76
C VAL A 11 17.98 -0.56 -36.12
N SER A 12 19.25 -0.83 -35.81
CA SER A 12 19.67 -2.08 -35.15
C SER A 12 19.27 -2.16 -33.66
N GLY A 13 18.85 -1.06 -33.04
CA GLY A 13 18.32 -1.04 -31.67
C GLY A 13 16.86 -1.51 -31.54
N CYS A 14 16.15 -1.66 -32.65
CA CYS A 14 14.75 -2.11 -32.63
C CYS A 14 14.66 -3.65 -32.72
N SER A 15 15.42 -4.36 -31.89
CA SER A 15 15.18 -5.80 -31.73
C SER A 15 13.96 -5.98 -30.84
N GLN A 16 12.86 -6.45 -31.42
CA GLN A 16 11.64 -6.79 -30.71
C GLN A 16 11.99 -7.73 -29.56
N ALA A 17 11.76 -7.29 -28.32
CA ALA A 17 12.11 -8.06 -27.13
C ALA A 17 11.48 -9.46 -27.22
N PRO A 18 12.21 -10.53 -26.87
CA PRO A 18 11.68 -11.88 -26.95
C PRO A 18 10.40 -11.97 -26.12
N ALA A 19 9.36 -12.56 -26.70
CA ALA A 19 8.08 -12.75 -26.03
C ALA A 19 8.31 -13.51 -24.72
N ARG A 20 8.08 -12.85 -23.57
CA ARG A 20 8.08 -13.54 -22.28
C ARG A 20 6.87 -14.47 -22.24
N ILE A 21 7.11 -15.76 -22.47
CA ILE A 21 6.11 -16.80 -22.29
C ILE A 21 5.89 -16.94 -20.79
N VAL A 22 4.77 -16.42 -20.28
CA VAL A 22 4.38 -16.58 -18.87
C VAL A 22 3.93 -18.03 -18.68
N THR A 23 4.84 -18.89 -18.23
CA THR A 23 4.59 -20.35 -18.08
C THR A 23 3.89 -20.72 -16.77
N ARG A 24 3.81 -19.80 -15.80
CA ARG A 24 3.18 -20.07 -14.50
C ARG A 24 2.62 -18.79 -13.87
N LEU A 25 1.31 -18.74 -13.66
CA LEU A 25 0.70 -17.77 -12.74
C LEU A 25 0.79 -18.33 -11.32
N GLN A 26 1.51 -17.64 -10.43
CA GLN A 26 1.44 -17.91 -9.00
C GLN A 26 0.49 -16.92 -8.36
N LEU A 27 -0.66 -17.40 -7.88
CA LEU A 27 -1.60 -16.58 -7.12
C LEU A 27 -1.12 -16.49 -5.67
N ILE A 28 -0.51 -15.37 -5.29
CA ILE A 28 -0.11 -15.10 -3.91
C ILE A 28 -1.26 -14.35 -3.23
N LYS A 29 -1.94 -15.02 -2.29
CA LYS A 29 -2.95 -14.40 -1.43
C LYS A 29 -2.35 -14.16 -0.04
N PRO A 30 -1.89 -12.95 0.28
CA PRO A 30 -1.36 -12.67 1.61
C PRO A 30 -2.46 -12.80 2.66
N ALA A 31 -2.18 -13.56 3.71
CA ALA A 31 -3.06 -13.64 4.87
C ALA A 31 -2.85 -12.38 5.73
N ILE A 32 -3.77 -11.42 5.63
CA ILE A 32 -3.72 -10.20 6.45
C ILE A 32 -4.37 -10.52 7.81
N PRO A 33 -3.65 -10.34 8.93
CA PRO A 33 -4.20 -10.50 10.26
C PRO A 33 -5.44 -9.62 10.45
N ARG A 34 -6.54 -10.21 10.96
CA ARG A 34 -7.79 -9.45 11.20
C ARG A 34 -7.60 -8.29 12.16
N SER A 35 -6.68 -8.40 13.11
CA SER A 35 -6.34 -7.32 14.05
C SER A 35 -5.90 -6.03 13.36
N LEU A 36 -5.28 -6.12 12.17
CA LEU A 36 -4.88 -4.95 11.38
C LEU A 36 -6.04 -4.38 10.53
N LEU A 37 -7.09 -5.19 10.31
CA LEU A 37 -8.28 -4.80 9.56
C LEU A 37 -9.42 -4.31 10.47
N THR A 38 -9.21 -4.33 11.78
CA THR A 38 -10.21 -3.92 12.77
C THR A 38 -9.71 -2.67 13.46
N CYS A 39 -10.53 -1.62 13.44
CA CYS A 39 -10.24 -0.41 14.21
C CYS A 39 -10.82 -0.53 15.63
N PRO A 40 -10.17 0.10 16.63
CA PRO A 40 -10.69 0.11 17.98
C PRO A 40 -12.11 0.71 18.00
N ALA A 41 -12.95 0.20 18.90
CA ALA A 41 -14.30 0.70 19.06
C ALA A 41 -14.27 2.20 19.42
N MET A 42 -15.25 2.95 18.90
CA MET A 42 -15.39 4.37 19.22
C MET A 42 -15.63 4.52 20.74
N PRO A 43 -14.94 5.46 21.41
CA PRO A 43 -15.17 5.69 22.83
C PRO A 43 -16.64 6.08 23.08
N PRO A 44 -17.24 5.66 24.20
CA PRO A 44 -18.61 6.03 24.52
C PRO A 44 -18.72 7.54 24.74
N VAL A 45 -19.73 8.16 24.15
CA VAL A 45 -20.02 9.58 24.36
C VAL A 45 -20.43 9.77 25.84
N PRO A 46 -19.78 10.69 26.57
CA PRO A 46 -20.13 10.95 27.96
C PRO A 46 -21.57 11.47 28.07
N GLN A 47 -22.36 10.93 29.00
CA GLN A 47 -23.76 11.32 29.20
C GLN A 47 -23.91 12.54 30.12
N VAL A 48 -22.89 12.82 30.93
CA VAL A 48 -22.79 13.99 31.80
C VAL A 48 -21.50 14.70 31.45
N TYR A 49 -21.59 16.00 31.18
CA TYR A 49 -20.49 16.77 30.59
C TYR A 49 -19.82 17.65 31.64
N THR A 50 -18.73 17.16 32.24
CA THR A 50 -17.71 18.07 32.77
C THR A 50 -16.70 18.38 31.67
N GLN A 51 -16.01 19.53 31.77
CA GLN A 51 -14.94 19.85 30.81
C GLN A 51 -13.85 18.77 30.80
N ALA A 52 -13.57 18.16 31.95
CA ALA A 52 -12.63 17.05 32.06
C ALA A 52 -13.11 15.81 31.29
N ASP A 53 -14.41 15.49 31.34
CA ASP A 53 -14.96 14.32 30.64
C ASP A 53 -14.96 14.51 29.12
N VAL A 54 -15.30 15.72 28.64
CA VAL A 54 -15.19 16.08 27.22
C VAL A 54 -13.73 15.99 26.76
N ALA A 55 -12.78 16.52 27.55
CA ALA A 55 -11.36 16.47 27.21
C ALA A 55 -10.84 15.02 27.11
N ARG A 56 -11.19 14.17 28.09
CA ARG A 56 -10.81 12.73 28.05
C ARG A 56 -11.43 12.01 26.86
N TYR A 57 -12.69 12.29 26.55
CA TYR A 57 -13.38 11.72 25.40
C TYR A 57 -12.68 12.09 24.07
N LEU A 58 -12.34 13.37 23.89
CA LEU A 58 -11.63 13.83 22.68
C LEU A 58 -10.25 13.20 22.53
N VAL A 59 -9.50 13.08 23.64
CA VAL A 59 -8.19 12.41 23.64
C VAL A 59 -8.33 10.94 23.26
N ALA A 60 -9.28 10.22 23.86
CA ALA A 60 -9.52 8.80 23.55
C ALA A 60 -9.95 8.62 22.08
N LEU A 61 -10.78 9.53 21.57
CA LEU A 61 -11.22 9.51 20.18
C LEU A 61 -10.04 9.69 19.21
N TRP A 62 -9.17 10.66 19.50
CA TRP A 62 -7.97 10.92 18.69
C TRP A 62 -6.99 9.74 18.71
N GLN A 63 -6.75 9.14 19.89
CA GLN A 63 -5.87 7.97 20.01
C GLN A 63 -6.39 6.78 19.20
N ASN A 64 -7.71 6.53 19.24
CA ASN A 64 -8.33 5.46 18.49
C ASN A 64 -8.24 5.67 16.97
N ASP A 65 -8.40 6.90 16.48
CA ASP A 65 -8.20 7.24 15.07
C ASP A 65 -6.74 7.03 14.64
N ALA A 66 -5.79 7.50 15.44
CA ALA A 66 -4.35 7.36 15.14
C ALA A 66 -3.94 5.89 14.99
N LEU A 67 -4.40 5.01 15.89
CA LEU A 67 -4.14 3.58 15.81
C LEU A 67 -4.76 2.93 14.56
N CYS A 68 -5.98 3.33 14.20
CA CYS A 68 -6.66 2.86 13.00
C CYS A 68 -5.87 3.25 11.73
N GLN A 69 -5.40 4.50 11.65
CA GLN A 69 -4.59 4.97 10.53
C GLN A 69 -3.23 4.26 10.45
N GLU A 70 -2.58 4.02 11.59
CA GLU A 70 -1.31 3.30 11.63
C GLU A 70 -1.46 1.85 11.12
N ASN A 71 -2.48 1.13 11.58
CA ASN A 71 -2.76 -0.23 11.10
C ASN A 71 -3.00 -0.26 9.58
N MET A 72 -3.74 0.71 9.03
CA MET A 72 -3.97 0.81 7.59
C MET A 72 -2.69 1.10 6.81
N LYS A 73 -1.79 1.94 7.35
CA LYS A 73 -0.46 2.19 6.75
C LYS A 73 0.38 0.92 6.72
N ASN A 74 0.37 0.14 7.80
CA ASN A 74 1.11 -1.13 7.89
C ASN A 74 0.61 -2.16 6.88
N VAL A 75 -0.72 -2.26 6.69
CA VAL A 75 -1.31 -3.11 5.64
C VAL A 75 -0.89 -2.65 4.25
N ALA A 76 -0.96 -1.35 3.96
CA ALA A 76 -0.55 -0.80 2.67
C ALA A 76 0.95 -1.04 2.39
N ALA A 77 1.81 -0.85 3.39
CA ALA A 77 3.24 -1.10 3.28
C ALA A 77 3.53 -2.58 2.97
N GLY A 78 2.89 -3.51 3.69
CA GLY A 78 3.03 -4.94 3.44
C GLY A 78 2.58 -5.36 2.03
N LEU A 79 1.46 -4.81 1.55
CA LEU A 79 0.98 -5.07 0.19
C LEU A 79 1.93 -4.51 -0.89
N ASN A 80 2.51 -3.34 -0.65
CA ASN A 80 3.48 -2.75 -1.58
C ASN A 80 4.79 -3.55 -1.62
N ALA A 81 5.28 -4.05 -0.48
CA ALA A 81 6.47 -4.90 -0.44
C ALA A 81 6.25 -6.20 -1.25
N LEU A 82 5.08 -6.83 -1.12
CA LEU A 82 4.74 -8.01 -1.92
C LEU A 82 4.68 -7.72 -3.43
N ARG A 83 4.20 -6.53 -3.83
CA ARG A 83 4.20 -6.11 -5.23
C ARG A 83 5.62 -5.98 -5.80
N GLN A 84 6.57 -5.45 -5.02
CA GLN A 84 7.95 -5.24 -5.48
C GLN A 84 8.71 -6.54 -5.73
N HIS A 85 8.39 -7.63 -5.03
CA HIS A 85 9.01 -8.94 -5.24
C HIS A 85 8.40 -9.74 -6.42
N GLN A 86 7.38 -9.20 -7.11
CA GLN A 86 6.68 -9.87 -8.22
C GLN A 86 7.00 -9.29 -9.61
N GLY A 87 7.88 -8.29 -9.71
CA GLY A 87 8.38 -7.72 -10.98
C GLY A 87 9.74 -8.26 -11.36
#